data_AF-A0A2E1MYW9-F1
#
_entry.id   AF-A0A2E1MYW9-F1
#
_cell.length_a   1.000
_cell.length_b   1.000
_cell.length_c   1.000
_cell.angle_alpha   90.00
_cell.angle_beta   90.00
_cell.angle_gamma   90.00
#
_symmetry.space_group_name_H-M   'P 1'
#
loop_
_entity.id
_entity.type
_entity.pdbx_description
1 polymer ?
#
loop_
_entity_poly.entity_id
_entity_poly.type
_entity_poly.pdbx_seq_one_letter_code
_entity_poly.pdbx_strand_id
1 'polypeptide(L)' 'MAPKKSKDYVNRSVRMPSEVWTYVKRIAGRNYRSLNSQFIKIVEDWLEERDYLDSNKRTKMDE' A
#
# COMPACT_ATOMS: atom_id res chain seq x y z
N MET A 1 -11.68 26.56 8.44
CA MET A 1 -11.05 25.23 8.51
C MET A 1 -11.20 24.57 7.16
N ALA A 2 -10.11 24.33 6.42
CA ALA A 2 -10.18 23.68 5.12
C ALA A 2 -10.73 22.24 5.29
N PRO A 3 -11.62 21.77 4.42
CA PRO A 3 -12.17 20.41 4.53
C PRO A 3 -11.02 19.42 4.38
N LYS A 4 -10.78 18.60 5.40
CA LYS A 4 -9.95 17.40 5.28
C LYS A 4 -10.63 16.55 4.20
N LYS A 5 -10.02 16.45 3.01
CA LYS A 5 -10.46 15.51 1.97
C LYS A 5 -10.36 14.11 2.59
N SER A 6 -11.47 13.58 3.10
CA SER A 6 -11.50 12.19 3.52
C SER A 6 -11.31 11.36 2.26
N LYS A 7 -10.14 10.73 2.13
CA LYS A 7 -9.95 9.69 1.12
C LYS A 7 -10.95 8.57 1.45
N ASP A 8 -11.76 8.20 0.47
CA ASP A 8 -12.66 7.06 0.62
C ASP A 8 -11.84 5.77 0.62
N TYR A 9 -11.68 5.18 1.80
CA TYR A 9 -11.02 3.88 1.95
C TYR A 9 -12.05 2.76 1.86
N VAL A 10 -11.81 1.80 0.98
CA VAL A 10 -12.64 0.59 0.87
C VAL A 10 -11.93 -0.57 1.58
N ASN A 11 -12.56 -1.13 2.62
CA ASN A 11 -12.02 -2.30 3.30
C ASN A 11 -12.29 -3.58 2.47
N ARG A 12 -11.22 -4.30 2.11
CA ARG A 12 -11.28 -5.54 1.33
C ARG A 12 -10.36 -6.59 1.95
N SER A 13 -10.87 -7.80 2.10
CA SER A 13 -10.05 -8.95 2.46
C SER A 13 -9.41 -9.57 1.21
N VAL A 14 -8.11 -9.92 1.31
CA VAL A 14 -7.35 -10.56 0.23
C VAL A 14 -6.93 -11.95 0.70
N ARG A 15 -7.19 -12.98 -0.12
CA ARG A 15 -6.66 -14.33 0.13
C ARG A 15 -5.27 -14.43 -0.49
N MET A 16 -4.30 -14.84 0.32
CA MET A 16 -2.89 -14.90 -0.07
C MET A 16 -2.29 -16.24 0.38
N PRO A 17 -1.36 -16.84 -0.41
CA PRO A 17 -0.57 -17.98 0.05
C PRO A 17 0.24 -17.64 1.32
N SER A 18 0.37 -18.62 2.22
CA SER A 18 1.04 -18.44 3.52
C SER A 18 2.49 -17.99 3.42
N GLU A 19 3.22 -18.47 2.41
CA GLU A 19 4.61 -18.10 2.17
C GLU A 19 4.74 -16.63 1.80
N VAL A 20 3.91 -16.16 0.86
CA VAL A 20 3.88 -14.75 0.42
C VAL A 20 3.54 -13.84 1.59
N TRP A 21 2.56 -14.22 2.41
CA TRP A 21 2.21 -13.47 3.62
C TRP A 21 3.39 -13.32 4.59
N THR A 22 4.14 -14.40 4.78
CA THR A 22 5.32 -14.41 5.67
C THR A 22 6.41 -13.46 5.15
N TYR A 23 6.67 -13.44 3.85
CA TYR A 23 7.63 -12.51 3.25
C TYR A 23 7.18 -11.06 3.39
N VAL A 24 5.91 -10.75 3.08
CA VAL A 24 5.36 -9.39 3.22
C VAL A 24 5.49 -8.90 4.66
N LYS A 25 5.19 -9.75 5.65
CA LYS A 25 5.34 -9.42 7.07
C LYS A 25 6.79 -9.14 7.46
N ARG A 26 7.74 -9.93 6.96
CA ARG A 26 9.17 -9.71 7.20
C ARG A 26 9.64 -8.37 6.61
N ILE A 27 9.21 -8.04 5.40
CA ILE A 27 9.55 -6.78 4.73
C ILE A 27 8.94 -5.58 5.46
N ALA A 28 7.67 -5.68 5.88
CA ALA A 28 6.99 -4.63 6.63
C ALA A 28 7.73 -4.30 7.94
N GLY A 29 8.17 -5.34 8.67
CA GLY A 29 8.96 -5.18 9.90
C GLY A 29 10.31 -4.51 9.66
N ARG A 30 11.03 -4.89 8.59
CA ARG A 30 12.32 -4.25 8.23
C ARG A 30 12.17 -2.78 7.82
N ASN A 31 11.05 -2.43 7.20
CA ASN A 31 10.78 -1.09 6.73
C ASN A 31 10.11 -0.19 7.78
N TYR A 32 9.88 -0.69 9.00
CA TYR A 32 9.15 0.01 10.06
C TYR A 32 7.77 0.52 9.59
N ARG A 33 7.08 -0.24 8.72
CA ARG A 33 5.77 0.10 8.17
C ARG A 33 4.68 -0.83 8.67
N SER A 34 3.45 -0.32 8.75
CA SER A 34 2.28 -1.18 8.94
C SER A 34 2.17 -2.18 7.78
N LEU A 35 1.64 -3.37 8.06
CA LEU A 35 1.40 -4.40 7.04
C LEU A 35 0.58 -3.86 5.87
N ASN A 36 -0.47 -3.09 6.17
CA ASN A 36 -1.35 -2.53 5.16
C ASN A 36 -0.62 -1.49 4.28
N SER A 37 0.13 -0.58 4.90
CA SER A 37 0.91 0.43 4.16
C SER A 37 2.03 -0.20 3.32
N GLN A 38 2.65 -1.27 3.82
CA GLN A 38 3.64 -2.01 3.06
C GLN A 38 3.01 -2.74 1.87
N PHE A 39 1.83 -3.34 2.06
CA PHE A 39 1.10 -4.00 0.97
C PHE A 39 0.68 -3.01 -0.11
N ILE A 40 0.10 -1.87 0.29
CA ILE A 40 -0.28 -0.79 -0.65
C ILE A 40 0.93 -0.33 -1.45
N LYS A 41 2.07 -0.07 -0.79
CA LYS A 41 3.30 0.30 -1.49
C LYS A 41 3.70 -0.72 -2.55
N ILE A 42 3.72 -2.01 -2.21
CA ILE A 42 4.11 -3.07 -3.15
C ILE A 42 3.18 -3.08 -4.38
N VAL A 43 1.87 -2.91 -4.17
CA VAL A 43 0.90 -2.86 -5.26
C VAL A 43 1.05 -1.60 -6.09
N GLU A 44 1.22 -0.43 -5.48
CA GLU A 44 1.46 0.84 -6.18
C GLU A 44 2.74 0.80 -7.02
N ASP A 45 3.83 0.29 -6.45
CA ASP A 45 5.11 0.12 -7.14
C ASP A 45 4.94 -0.82 -8.36
N TRP A 46 4.24 -1.95 -8.20
CA TRP A 46 3.97 -2.89 -9.29
C TRP A 46 3.11 -2.31 -10.42
N LEU A 47 2.16 -1.43 -10.08
CA LEU A 47 1.29 -0.74 -11.03
C LEU A 47 2.04 0.38 -11.77
N GLU A 48 2.90 1.11 -11.07
CA GLU A 48 3.76 2.16 -11.63
C GLU A 48 4.75 1.56 -12.66
N GLU A 49 5.41 0.44 -12.31
CA GLU A 49 6.33 -0.27 -13.21
C GLU A 49 5.70 -0.76 -14.53
N ARG A 50 4.36 -0.82 -14.59
CA ARG A 50 3.59 -1.27 -15.76
C ARG A 50 2.77 -0.16 -16.41
N ASP A 51 3.03 1.09 -16.04
CA ASP A 51 2.32 2.28 -16.52
C ASP A 51 0.80 2.27 -16.25
N TYR A 52 0.33 1.47 -15.28
CA TYR A 52 -1.07 1.47 -14.83
C TYR A 52 -1.34 2.61 -13.83
N LEU A 53 -0.31 3.14 -13.17
CA LEU A 53 -0.42 4.20 -12.18
C LEU A 53 0.64 5.28 -12.43
N ASP A 54 0.19 6.52 -12.55
CA ASP A 54 1.09 7.68 -12.59
C ASP A 54 1.73 7.89 -11.20
N SER A 55 3.05 8.05 -11.16
CA SER A 55 3.85 8.34 -9.96
C SER A 55 3.25 9.43 -9.06
N ASN A 56 2.56 10.42 -9.63
CA ASN A 56 1.94 11.52 -8.91
C ASN A 56 0.69 11.13 -8.10
N LYS A 57 0.10 9.96 -8.39
CA LYS A 57 -1.12 9.46 -7.75
C LYS A 57 -0.85 8.48 -6.60
N ARG A 58 0.42 8.21 -6.28
CA ARG A 58 0.83 7.32 -5.18
C ARG A 58 0.35 7.83 -3.83
N THR A 59 0.11 6.90 -2.91
CA THR A 59 -0.21 7.23 -1.52
C THR A 59 1.03 7.79 -0.83
N LYS A 60 1.08 9.12 -0.68
CA LYS A 60 2.11 9.79 0.12
C LYS A 60 1.83 9.54 1.60
N MET A 61 2.88 9.17 2.35
CA MET A 61 2.77 8.87 3.80
C MET A 61 2.50 10.10 4.67
N ASP A 62 2.47 11.30 4.08
CA ASP A 62 2.30 12.59 4.76
C ASP A 62 0.83 13.04 4.87
N GLU A 63 -0.14 12.17 4.52
CA GLU A 63 -1.59 12.36 4.75
C GLU A 63 -2.17 11.21 5.57
#